data_AF-A0A854CIA9-F1
#
_entry.id   AF-A0A854CIA9-F1
#
_cell.length_a   1.000
_cell.length_b   1.000
_cell.length_c   1.000
_cell.angle_alpha   90.00
_cell.angle_beta   90.00
_cell.angle_gamma   90.00
#
_symmetry.space_group_name_H-M   'P 1'
#
loop_
_entity.id
_entity.type
_entity.pdbx_description
1 polymer ?
#
loop_
_entity_poly.entity_id
_entity_poly.type
_entity_poly.pdbx_seq_one_letter_code
_entity_poly.pdbx_strand_id
1 'polypeptide(L)' 'MSDEAMEVHRLQCEARHWLQQGYTDARSVSLLQQMIAAKRGAQAAQDLRDEMRQQWKTRRQWQQEQLL' A
#
# COMPACT_ATOMS: atom_id res chain seq x y z
N MET A 1 10.47 -3.06 20.50
CA MET A 1 10.25 -3.19 19.04
C MET A 1 11.37 -2.42 18.36
N SER A 2 11.99 -2.97 17.32
CA SER A 2 13.02 -2.25 16.55
C SER A 2 12.39 -1.14 15.72
N ASP A 3 13.18 -0.13 15.35
CA ASP A 3 12.73 0.97 14.48
C ASP A 3 12.21 0.46 13.14
N GLU A 4 12.79 -0.62 12.63
CA GLU A 4 12.35 -1.32 11.41
C GLU A 4 10.95 -1.93 11.54
N ALA A 5 10.61 -2.53 12.70
CA ALA A 5 9.28 -3.08 12.92
C ALA A 5 8.20 -1.98 13.00
N MET A 6 8.56 -0.81 13.54
CA MET A 6 7.65 0.35 13.57
C MET A 6 7.44 0.95 12.17
N GLU A 7 8.49 0.99 11.36
CA GLU A 7 8.44 1.43 9.97
C GLU A 7 7.52 0.56 9.12
N VAL A 8 7.70 -0.77 9.21
CA VAL A 8 6.85 -1.75 8.52
C VAL A 8 5.39 -1.62 8.96
N HIS A 9 5.13 -1.50 10.26
CA HIS A 9 3.77 -1.33 10.76
C HIS A 9 3.11 -0.05 10.21
N ARG A 10 3.88 1.05 10.15
CA ARG A 10 3.37 2.31 9.58
C ARG A 10 3.04 2.16 8.10
N LEU A 11 3.92 1.54 7.30
CA LEU A 11 3.69 1.29 5.88
C LEU A 11 2.43 0.44 5.65
N GLN A 12 2.22 -0.60 6.45
CA GLN A 12 1.02 -1.45 6.38
C GLN A 12 -0.26 -0.67 6.67
N CYS A 13 -0.26 0.18 7.70
CA CYS A 13 -1.39 1.03 8.04
C CYS A 13 -1.67 2.08 6.95
N GLU A 14 -0.63 2.70 6.40
CA GLU A 14 -0.74 3.70 5.33
C GLU A 14 -1.27 3.08 4.04
N ALA A 15 -0.75 1.93 3.63
CA ALA A 15 -1.25 1.17 2.48
C ALA A 15 -2.73 0.81 2.63
N ARG A 16 -3.13 0.34 3.82
CA ARG A 16 -4.52 0.01 4.12
C ARG A 16 -5.43 1.23 3.99
N HIS A 17 -4.99 2.37 4.53
CA HIS A 17 -5.73 3.62 4.46
C HIS A 17 -5.96 4.04 3.00
N TRP A 18 -4.92 4.07 2.17
CA TRP A 18 -5.04 4.46 0.76
C TRP A 18 -5.94 3.53 -0.05
N LEU A 19 -5.84 2.21 0.20
CA LEU A 19 -6.74 1.24 -0.42
C LEU A 19 -8.21 1.46 -0.01
N GLN A 20 -8.48 1.84 1.24
CA GLN A 20 -9.83 2.19 1.70
C GLN A 20 -10.35 3.50 1.09
N GLN A 21 -9.46 4.46 0.81
CA GLN A 21 -9.80 5.71 0.12
C GLN A 21 -10.02 5.53 -1.40
N GLY A 22 -9.86 4.30 -1.93
CA GLY A 22 -10.14 3.99 -3.32
C GLY A 22 -8.94 4.08 -4.27
N TYR A 23 -7.72 4.25 -3.75
CA TYR A 23 -6.48 4.26 -4.55
C TYR A 23 -6.12 2.85 -5.02
N THR A 24 -6.88 2.36 -5.99
CA THR A 24 -6.86 0.95 -6.44
C THR A 24 -6.61 0.79 -7.93
N ASP A 25 -6.77 1.87 -8.71
CA ASP A 25 -6.47 1.90 -10.14
C ASP A 25 -5.08 2.49 -10.42
N ALA A 26 -4.56 2.23 -11.61
CA ALA A 26 -3.21 2.65 -11.99
C ALA A 26 -3.03 4.19 -11.92
N ARG A 27 -4.06 4.97 -12.26
CA ARG A 27 -3.96 6.43 -12.31
C ARG A 27 -3.91 7.02 -10.90
N SER A 28 -4.80 6.60 -10.00
CA SER A 28 -4.81 7.05 -8.61
C SER A 28 -3.54 6.63 -7.88
N VAL A 29 -3.07 5.39 -8.09
CA VAL A 29 -1.83 4.88 -7.49
C VAL A 29 -0.59 5.61 -8.03
N SER A 30 -0.54 5.96 -9.32
CA SER A 30 0.54 6.78 -9.89
C SER A 30 0.56 8.21 -9.35
N LEU A 31 -0.61 8.80 -9.08
CA LEU A 31 -0.69 10.11 -8.43
C LEU A 31 -0.18 10.03 -6.98
N LEU A 32 -0.59 9.00 -6.24
CA LEU A 32 -0.13 8.75 -4.88
C LEU A 32 1.40 8.58 -4.82
N GLN A 33 1.97 7.80 -5.74
CA GLN A 33 3.43 7.63 -5.82
C GLN A 33 4.17 8.95 -6.02
N GLN A 34 3.67 9.83 -6.90
CA GLN A 34 4.27 11.15 -7.10
C GLN A 34 4.19 12.01 -5.83
N MET A 35 3.04 12.00 -5.14
CA MET A 35 2.85 12.74 -3.89
C MET A 35 3.78 12.25 -2.77
N ILE A 36 3.95 10.94 -2.63
CA ILE A 36 4.84 10.36 -1.63
C ILE A 36 6.31 10.56 -2.01
N ALA A 37 6.66 10.41 -3.29
CA ALA A 37 8.02 10.63 -3.77
C ALA A 37 8.48 12.08 -3.54
N ALA A 38 7.59 13.05 -3.77
CA ALA A 38 7.87 14.45 -3.49
C ALA A 38 8.08 14.77 -2.00
N LYS A 39 7.45 14.00 -1.10
CA LYS A 39 7.53 14.24 0.36
C LYS A 39 8.62 13.44 1.07
N ARG A 40 8.84 12.19 0.66
CA ARG A 40 9.64 11.18 1.38
C ARG A 40 10.64 10.44 0.48
N GLY A 41 10.72 10.79 -0.80
CA GLY A 41 11.63 10.18 -1.77
C GLY A 41 11.03 8.98 -2.52
N ALA A 42 11.67 8.64 -3.64
CA ALA A 42 11.19 7.61 -4.55
C ALA A 42 11.13 6.21 -3.91
N GLN A 43 12.08 5.89 -3.02
CA GLN A 43 12.10 4.60 -2.33
C GLN A 43 10.85 4.41 -1.46
N ALA A 44 10.50 5.39 -0.62
CA ALA A 44 9.31 5.34 0.22
C ALA A 44 8.01 5.22 -0.60
N ALA A 45 7.96 5.83 -1.78
CA ALA A 45 6.81 5.70 -2.68
C ALA A 45 6.71 4.29 -3.29
N GLN A 46 7.85 3.67 -3.61
CA GLN A 46 7.92 2.31 -4.13
C GLN A 46 7.54 1.29 -3.05
N ASP A 47 8.08 1.43 -1.83
CA ASP A 47 7.77 0.55 -0.70
C ASP A 47 6.27 0.58 -0.37
N LEU A 48 5.66 1.77 -0.36
CA LEU A 48 4.22 1.90 -0.14
C LEU A 48 3.40 1.23 -1.26
N ARG A 49 3.80 1.40 -2.53
CA ARG A 49 3.13 0.77 -3.67
C ARG A 49 3.16 -0.74 -3.57
N ASP A 50 4.31 -1.31 -3.21
CA ASP A 50 4.48 -2.76 -3.12
C ASP A 50 3.65 -3.35 -1.97
N GLU A 51 3.63 -2.68 -0.82
CA GLU A 51 2.76 -3.03 0.31
C GLU A 51 1.26 -2.95 -0.07
N MET A 52 0.83 -1.88 -0.76
CA MET A 52 -0.54 -1.76 -1.27
C MET A 52 -0.90 -2.92 -2.21
N ARG A 53 0.01 -3.30 -3.11
CA ARG A 53 -0.18 -4.42 -4.04
C ARG A 53 -0.30 -5.74 -3.31
N GLN A 54 0.54 -5.97 -2.30
CA GLN A 54 0.49 -7.19 -1.49
C GLN A 54 -0.84 -7.31 -0.74
N GLN A 55 -1.29 -6.23 -0.07
CA GLN A 55 -2.59 -6.23 0.60
C GLN A 55 -3.75 -6.44 -0.38
N TRP A 56 -3.69 -5.85 -1.57
CA TRP A 56 -4.72 -6.05 -2.59
C TRP A 56 -4.78 -7.50 -3.09
N LYS A 57 -3.62 -8.14 -3.30
CA LYS A 57 -3.54 -9.55 -3.70
C LYS A 57 -4.14 -10.46 -2.62
N THR A 58 -3.77 -10.25 -1.35
CA THR A 58 -4.32 -11.01 -0.21
C THR A 58 -5.83 -10.81 -0.10
N ARG A 59 -6.34 -9.58 -0.25
CA ARG A 59 -7.79 -9.31 -0.25
C ARG A 59 -8.51 -10.05 -1.37
N ARG A 60 -7.97 -10.06 -2.58
CA ARG A 60 -8.56 -10.81 -3.71
C ARG A 60 -8.56 -12.31 -3.46
N GLN A 61 -7.48 -12.84 -2.89
CA GLN A 61 -7.40 -14.26 -2.55
C GLN A 61 -8.50 -14.64 -1.55
N TRP A 62 -8.69 -13.85 -0.48
CA TRP A 62 -9.76 -14.11 0.49
C TRP A 62 -11.16 -13.97 -0.12
N GLN A 63 -11.38 -13.01 -1.02
CA GLN A 63 -12.64 -12.89 -1.76
C GLN A 63 -12.90 -14.12 -2.64
N GLN A 64 -11.86 -14.70 -3.25
CA GLN A 64 -11.98 -15.94 -4.03
C GLN A 64 -12.24 -17.17 -3.15
N GLU A 65 -11.57 -17.27 -2.01
CA GLU A 65 -11.75 -18.37 -1.04
C GLU A 65 -13.12 -18.36 -0.37
N GLN A 66 -13.77 -17.20 -0.20
CA GLN A 66 -15.14 -17.10 0.35
C GLN A 66 -16.25 -17.42 -0.66
N LEU A 67 -15.93 -17.50 -1.96
CA LEU A 67 -16.88 -17.85 -3.03
C LEU A 67 -16.83 -19.34 -3.40
N LEU A 68 -15.98 -20.13 -2.73
CA LEU A 68 -15.83 -21.58 -2.86
C LEU A 68 -16.49 -22.30 -1.68
#